data_AF-A0A9E5N9X2-F1
#
_entry.id   AF-A0A9E5N9X2-F1
#
_cell.length_a   1.000
_cell.length_b   1.000
_cell.length_c   1.000
_cell.angle_alpha   90.00
_cell.angle_beta   90.00
_cell.angle_gamma   90.00
#
_symmetry.space_group_name_H-M   'P 1'
#
loop_
_entity.id
_entity.type
_entity.pdbx_description
1 polymer ?
#
loop_
_entity_poly.entity_id
_entity_poly.type
_entity_poly.pdbx_seq_one_letter_code
_entity_poly.pdbx_strand_id
1 'polypeptide(L)'
;HDDILDESAWRRGKSSARTVWGNKVSVLVGDYLLCRAACHLQTVSKDSMMGELLSVTQQMCQSQVAEMAEAGPSLSESRYLEIIAGKTASLMGLCCWMGAQCRSSSA
;
A
#
# COMPACT_ATOMS: atom_id res chain seq x y z
N HIS A 1 7.81 2.02 -2.30
CA HIS A 1 8.00 3.08 -3.30
C HIS A 1 7.95 4.48 -2.69
N ASP A 2 7.19 4.71 -1.62
CA ASP A 2 7.09 6.01 -0.92
C ASP A 2 8.43 6.69 -0.65
N ASP A 3 9.41 6.00 -0.05
CA ASP A 3 10.72 6.63 0.22
C ASP A 3 11.39 7.20 -1.06
N ILE A 4 11.09 6.64 -2.24
CA ILE A 4 11.54 7.15 -3.55
C ILE A 4 10.74 8.40 -3.97
N LEU A 5 9.42 8.37 -3.80
CA LEU A 5 8.53 9.48 -4.14
C LEU A 5 8.79 10.69 -3.23
N ASP A 6 8.98 10.44 -1.93
CA ASP A 6 9.20 11.44 -0.89
C ASP A 6 10.67 11.84 -0.75
N GLU A 7 11.56 11.26 -1.56
CA GLU A 7 13.01 11.42 -1.49
C GLU A 7 13.62 11.21 -0.09
N SER A 8 12.99 10.35 0.72
CA SER A 8 13.38 10.11 2.11
C SER A 8 14.72 9.39 2.22
N ALA A 9 15.66 9.97 2.99
CA ALA A 9 16.99 9.38 3.24
C ALA A 9 17.01 8.34 4.38
N TRP A 10 15.98 8.35 5.23
CA TRP A 10 15.91 7.54 6.44
C TRP A 10 14.55 6.85 6.58
N ARG A 11 14.55 5.62 7.07
CA ARG A 11 13.35 4.85 7.41
C ARG A 11 13.64 4.03 8.65
N ARG A 12 12.80 4.16 9.69
CA ARG A 12 12.92 3.39 10.96
C ARG A 12 14.32 3.52 11.61
N GLY A 13 14.89 4.73 11.61
CA GLY A 13 16.21 5.01 12.21
C GLY A 13 17.42 4.48 11.42
N LYS A 14 17.21 3.96 10.20
CA LYS A 14 18.28 3.49 9.31
C LYS A 14 18.21 4.19 7.96
N SER A 15 19.29 4.16 7.19
CA SER A 15 19.29 4.63 5.80
C SER A 15 18.19 3.91 5.02
N SER A 16 17.42 4.66 4.23
CA SER A 16 16.35 4.09 3.42
C SER A 16 16.92 3.20 2.31
N ALA A 17 16.08 2.33 1.75
CA ALA A 17 16.52 1.43 0.68
C ALA A 17 17.05 2.20 -0.54
N ARG A 18 16.42 3.33 -0.89
CA ARG A 18 16.90 4.18 -1.99
C ARG A 18 18.26 4.80 -1.72
N THR A 19 18.58 5.12 -0.47
CA THR A 19 19.88 5.70 -0.10
C THR A 19 20.98 4.67 -0.19
N VAL A 20 20.70 3.42 0.17
CA VAL A 20 21.71 2.34 0.16
C VAL A 20 21.88 1.73 -1.24
N TRP A 21 20.78 1.48 -1.96
CA TRP A 21 20.79 0.71 -3.22
C TRP A 21 20.33 1.50 -4.44
N GLY A 22 19.96 2.77 -4.28
CA GLY A 22 19.46 3.62 -5.35
C GLY A 22 17.98 3.37 -5.70
N ASN A 23 17.39 4.30 -6.45
CA ASN A 23 15.98 4.26 -6.83
C ASN A 23 15.65 3.03 -7.68
N LYS A 24 16.46 2.69 -8.70
CA LYS A 24 16.16 1.60 -9.66
C LYS A 24 15.99 0.25 -8.97
N VAL A 25 16.94 -0.12 -8.10
CA VAL A 25 16.87 -1.38 -7.35
C VAL A 25 15.69 -1.35 -6.37
N SER A 26 15.48 -0.22 -5.69
CA SER A 26 14.40 -0.08 -4.72
C SER A 26 13.00 -0.20 -5.33
N VAL A 27 12.79 0.27 -6.58
CA VAL A 27 11.54 0.05 -7.31
C VAL A 27 11.32 -1.44 -7.59
N LEU A 28 12.30 -2.10 -8.21
CA LEU A 28 12.18 -3.51 -8.61
C LEU A 28 11.98 -4.45 -7.41
N VAL A 29 12.65 -4.17 -6.29
CA VAL A 29 12.46 -4.93 -5.05
C VAL A 29 11.07 -4.67 -4.47
N GLY A 30 10.56 -3.45 -4.56
CA GLY A 30 9.18 -3.13 -4.18
C GLY A 30 8.16 -3.93 -4.97
N ASP A 31 8.31 -3.96 -6.29
CA ASP A 31 7.43 -4.72 -7.20
C ASP A 31 7.49 -6.23 -6.91
N TYR A 32 8.69 -6.74 -6.69
CA TYR A 32 8.91 -8.13 -6.31
C TYR A 32 8.21 -8.49 -4.98
N LEU A 33 8.29 -7.62 -3.97
CA LEU A 33 7.64 -7.85 -2.67
C LEU A 33 6.11 -7.86 -2.79
N LEU A 34 5.53 -6.99 -3.63
CA LEU A 34 4.10 -7.00 -3.91
C LEU A 34 3.67 -8.31 -4.60
N CYS A 35 4.38 -8.72 -5.64
CA CYS A 35 4.15 -10.00 -6.33
C CYS A 35 4.27 -11.18 -5.37
N ARG A 36 5.30 -11.20 -4.52
CA ARG A 36 5.52 -12.27 -3.54
C ARG A 36 4.39 -12.32 -2.50
N ALA A 37 3.91 -11.18 -2.04
CA ALA A 37 2.78 -11.10 -1.12
C ALA A 37 1.49 -11.64 -1.75
N ALA A 38 1.21 -11.26 -3.01
CA ALA A 38 0.07 -11.79 -3.76
C ALA A 38 0.18 -13.31 -3.97
N CYS A 39 1.34 -13.82 -4.41
CA CYS A 39 1.56 -15.26 -4.53
C CYS A 39 1.32 -15.98 -3.20
N HIS A 40 1.77 -15.41 -2.09
CA HIS A 40 1.51 -16.00 -0.77
C HIS A 40 0.03 -15.98 -0.41
N LEU A 41 -0.68 -14.87 -0.63
CA LEU A 41 -2.12 -14.78 -0.40
C LEU A 41 -2.86 -15.89 -1.13
N GLN A 42 -2.54 -16.13 -2.41
CA GLN A 42 -3.16 -17.19 -3.22
C GLN A 42 -3.03 -18.59 -2.59
N THR A 43 -1.97 -18.85 -1.81
CA THR A 43 -1.79 -20.16 -1.15
C THR A 43 -2.68 -20.37 0.07
N VAL A 44 -3.25 -19.28 0.63
CA VAL A 44 -4.02 -19.31 1.89
C VAL A 44 -5.44 -18.76 1.73
N SER A 45 -5.80 -18.23 0.56
CA SER A 45 -7.02 -17.45 0.38
C SER A 45 -8.10 -18.14 -0.45
N LYS A 46 -9.35 -17.73 -0.22
CA LYS A 46 -10.45 -17.88 -1.20
C LYS A 46 -10.23 -16.89 -2.34
N ASP A 47 -10.71 -17.21 -3.55
CA ASP A 47 -10.56 -16.36 -4.74
C ASP A 47 -11.03 -14.91 -4.52
N SER A 48 -12.04 -14.69 -3.68
CA SER A 48 -12.55 -13.35 -3.35
C SER A 48 -11.54 -12.45 -2.63
N MET A 49 -10.59 -12.99 -1.88
CA MET A 49 -9.62 -12.17 -1.13
C MET A 49 -8.54 -11.60 -2.05
N MET A 50 -8.16 -12.32 -3.12
CA MET A 50 -7.23 -11.81 -4.11
C MET A 50 -7.82 -10.60 -4.83
N GLY A 51 -9.10 -10.69 -5.24
CA GLY A 51 -9.80 -9.56 -5.86
C GLY A 51 -9.82 -8.33 -4.96
N GLU A 52 -10.09 -8.52 -3.66
CA GLU A 52 -10.10 -7.42 -2.69
C GLU A 52 -8.70 -6.81 -2.47
N LEU A 53 -7.64 -7.63 -2.41
CA LEU A 53 -6.25 -7.15 -2.35
C LEU A 53 -5.92 -6.25 -3.54
N LEU A 54 -6.28 -6.69 -4.76
CA LEU A 54 -6.01 -5.94 -5.98
C LEU A 54 -6.80 -4.62 -6.01
N SER A 55 -8.08 -4.65 -5.63
CA SER A 55 -8.92 -3.46 -5.53
C SER A 55 -8.35 -2.41 -4.57
N VAL A 56 -7.97 -2.84 -3.36
CA VAL A 56 -7.36 -1.95 -2.36
C VAL A 56 -6.00 -1.44 -2.80
N THR A 57 -5.17 -2.28 -3.42
CA THR A 57 -3.87 -1.84 -3.97
C THR A 57 -4.06 -0.78 -5.05
N GLN A 58 -5.06 -0.93 -5.93
CA GLN A 58 -5.42 0.07 -6.92
C GLN A 58 -5.85 1.38 -6.26
N GLN A 59 -6.72 1.32 -5.24
CA GLN A 59 -7.18 2.49 -4.50
C GLN A 59 -6.00 3.21 -3.82
N MET A 60 -5.08 2.49 -3.18
CA MET A 60 -3.87 3.06 -2.59
C MET A 60 -3.04 3.83 -3.62
N CYS A 61 -2.80 3.24 -4.79
CA CYS A 61 -2.06 3.90 -5.86
C CYS A 61 -2.78 5.16 -6.37
N GLN A 62 -4.10 5.10 -6.56
CA GLN A 62 -4.90 6.26 -6.97
C GLN A 62 -4.83 7.40 -5.94
N SER A 63 -4.92 7.07 -4.64
CA SER A 63 -4.80 8.06 -3.56
C SER A 63 -3.39 8.64 -3.45
N GLN A 64 -2.34 7.84 -3.71
CA GLN A 64 -0.98 8.35 -3.77
C GLN A 64 -0.80 9.34 -4.93
N VAL A 65 -1.39 9.07 -6.10
CA VAL A 65 -1.38 10.01 -7.23
C VAL A 65 -2.15 11.29 -6.90
N ALA A 66 -3.33 11.18 -6.27
CA ALA A 66 -4.11 12.33 -5.83
C ALA A 66 -3.33 13.19 -4.83
N GLU A 67 -2.67 12.57 -3.85
CA GLU A 67 -1.80 13.28 -2.91
C GLU A 67 -0.68 14.04 -3.65
N MET A 68 0.01 13.39 -4.58
CA MET A 68 1.08 14.04 -5.35
C MET A 68 0.59 15.23 -6.18
N ALA A 69 -0.65 15.20 -6.66
CA ALA A 69 -1.23 16.25 -7.49
C ALA A 69 -1.85 17.40 -6.68
N GLU A 70 -2.39 17.12 -5.49
CA GLU A 70 -3.27 18.03 -4.76
C GLU A 70 -2.71 18.46 -3.40
N ALA A 71 -1.68 17.80 -2.88
CA ALA A 71 -1.11 18.15 -1.58
C ALA A 71 -0.61 19.59 -1.56
N GLY A 72 -1.12 20.36 -0.60
CA GLY A 72 -0.73 21.74 -0.42
C GLY A 72 -1.62 22.47 0.59
N PRO A 73 -1.29 23.73 0.92
CA PRO A 73 -2.00 24.51 1.94
C PRO A 73 -3.49 24.75 1.65
N SER A 74 -3.89 24.63 0.39
CA SER A 74 -5.28 24.84 -0.07
C SER A 74 -6.13 23.57 -0.05
N LEU A 75 -5.56 22.42 0.34
CA LEU A 75 -6.29 21.16 0.39
C LEU A 75 -7.39 21.21 1.45
N SER A 76 -8.64 20.94 1.06
CA SER A 76 -9.73 20.90 2.04
C SER A 76 -9.58 19.70 2.97
N GLU A 77 -10.07 19.84 4.20
CA GLU A 77 -10.09 18.73 5.17
C GLU A 77 -10.82 17.51 4.61
N SER A 78 -11.96 17.71 3.94
CA SER A 78 -12.71 16.63 3.30
C SER A 78 -11.89 15.86 2.27
N ARG A 79 -11.12 16.57 1.43
CA ARG A 79 -10.29 15.94 0.40
C ARG A 79 -9.06 15.26 1.01
N TYR A 80 -8.45 15.88 2.02
CA TYR A 80 -7.40 15.26 2.82
C TYR A 80 -7.87 13.92 3.42
N LEU A 81 -9.05 13.90 4.05
CA LEU A 81 -9.62 12.69 4.64
C LEU A 81 -9.87 11.58 3.60
N GLU A 82 -10.34 11.94 2.40
CA GLU A 82 -10.51 11.00 1.30
C GLU A 82 -9.17 10.39 0.85
N ILE A 83 -8.13 11.22 0.71
CA ILE A 83 -6.79 10.79 0.30
C ILE A 83 -6.21 9.82 1.33
N ILE A 84 -6.22 10.16 2.63
CA ILE A 84 -5.65 9.27 3.65
C ILE A 84 -6.48 7.99 3.84
N ALA A 85 -7.78 8.05 3.61
CA ALA A 85 -8.65 6.88 3.65
C ALA A 85 -8.23 5.85 2.59
N GLY A 86 -7.96 6.30 1.36
CA GLY A 86 -7.51 5.40 0.30
C GLY A 86 -6.02 5.05 0.38
N LYS A 87 -5.14 5.97 0.77
CA LYS A 87 -3.69 5.73 0.87
C LYS A 87 -3.31 4.81 2.03
N THR A 88 -4.02 4.91 3.16
CA THR A 88 -3.64 4.23 4.41
C THR A 88 -4.76 3.38 5.00
N ALA A 89 -5.96 3.94 5.20
CA ALA A 89 -7.02 3.23 5.92
C ALA A 89 -7.57 2.02 5.15
N SER A 90 -7.55 2.06 3.82
CA SER A 90 -7.97 0.98 2.93
C SER A 90 -7.22 -0.33 3.22
N LEU A 91 -5.89 -0.28 3.36
CA LEU A 91 -5.07 -1.44 3.70
C LEU A 91 -5.36 -1.95 5.11
N MET A 92 -5.54 -1.05 6.08
CA MET A 92 -5.92 -1.46 7.44
C MET A 92 -7.28 -2.16 7.46
N GLY A 93 -8.26 -1.62 6.75
CA GLY A 93 -9.59 -2.21 6.58
C GLY A 93 -9.51 -3.59 5.92
N LEU A 94 -8.70 -3.72 4.87
CA LEU A 94 -8.43 -4.99 4.19
C LEU A 94 -7.88 -6.04 5.17
N CYS A 95 -6.88 -5.69 5.97
CA CYS A 95 -6.29 -6.61 6.94
C CYS A 95 -7.33 -7.12 7.96
N CYS A 96 -8.17 -6.23 8.50
CA CYS A 96 -9.24 -6.61 9.41
C CYS A 96 -10.27 -7.52 8.75
N TRP A 97 -10.72 -7.16 7.54
CA TRP A 97 -11.67 -7.96 6.77
C TRP A 97 -11.11 -9.35 6.44
N MET A 98 -9.88 -9.42 5.91
CA MET A 98 -9.23 -10.69 5.58
C MET A 98 -9.06 -11.58 6.82
N GLY A 99 -8.68 -11.00 7.96
CA GLY A 99 -8.59 -11.72 9.23
C GLY A 99 -9.92 -12.36 9.64
N ALA A 100 -11.04 -11.66 9.43
CA ALA A 100 -12.38 -12.21 9.66
C ALA A 100 -12.70 -13.35 8.67
N GLN A 101 -12.37 -13.19 7.40
CA GLN A 101 -12.62 -14.20 6.36
C GLN A 101 -11.88 -15.53 6.61
N CYS A 102 -10.68 -15.47 7.21
CA CYS A 102 -9.93 -16.67 7.61
C CYS A 102 -10.61 -17.49 8.72
N ARG A 103 -11.51 -16.88 9.51
CA ARG A 103 -12.30 -17.59 10.52
C ARG A 103 -13.60 -18.15 9.95
N SER A 104 -14.17 -17.49 8.95
CA SER A 104 -15.38 -17.95 8.23
C SER A 104 -15.14 -19.19 7.35
N SER A 105 -13.92 -19.74 7.32
CA SER A 105 -13.56 -21.00 6.65
C SER A 105 -13.42 -22.19 7.60
N SER A 106 -13.73 -22.03 8.89
CA SER A 106 -13.60 -23.08 9.93
C SER A 106 -14.93 -23.80 10.26
N ALA A 107 -15.92 -23.79 9.37
CA ALA A 107 -17.22 -24.46 9.57
C ALA A 107 -17.44 -25.54 8.51
#